data_AF-A0A381X6X8-F1
#
_entry.id   AF-A0A381X6X8-F1
#
_cell.length_a   1.000
_cell.length_b   1.000
_cell.length_c   1.000
_cell.angle_alpha   90.00
_cell.angle_beta   90.00
_cell.angle_gamma   90.00
#
_symmetry.space_group_name_H-M   'P 1'
#
loop_
_entity.id
_entity.type
_entity.pdbx_description
1 polymer ?
#
loop_
_entity_poly.entity_id
_entity_poly.type
_entity_poly.pdbx_seq_one_letter_code
_entity_poly.pdbx_strand_id
1 'polypeptide(L)'
;MIKGKFIDNLPKIYGIYTGGFLVFIILMAVAESAGMSAKTIGIFFVAFTVSIYAIIGYLSRTLQLDAYYVAGRQVPTVFNGMATAADWMSGASFVAMAGGIYFKGYGYMALLVG
;
A
#
# COMPACT_ATOMS: atom_id res chain seq x y z
N MET A 1 -0.89 22.60 -5.62
CA MET A 1 0.42 22.18 -6.17
C MET A 1 1.43 22.26 -5.04
N ILE A 2 1.91 21.13 -4.53
CA ILE A 2 2.90 21.11 -3.44
C ILE A 2 4.20 21.70 -4.00
N LYS A 3 4.71 22.79 -3.38
CA LYS A 3 5.98 23.42 -3.74
C LYS A 3 7.13 22.77 -2.95
N GLY A 4 8.23 22.41 -3.61
CA GLY A 4 9.42 21.78 -3.03
C GLY A 4 9.89 20.55 -3.81
N LYS A 5 11.09 20.01 -3.54
CA LYS A 5 11.49 18.71 -4.14
C LYS A 5 10.51 17.64 -3.64
N PHE A 6 10.12 16.70 -4.51
CA PHE A 6 9.16 15.63 -4.18
C PHE A 6 9.53 14.88 -2.89
N ILE A 7 10.83 14.69 -2.67
CA ILE A 7 11.41 14.02 -1.50
C ILE A 7 11.14 14.76 -0.19
N ASP A 8 11.16 16.11 -0.20
CA ASP A 8 10.91 16.93 0.99
C ASP A 8 9.44 16.82 1.47
N ASN A 9 8.56 16.34 0.59
CA ASN A 9 7.14 16.21 0.84
C ASN A 9 6.69 14.76 1.02
N LEU A 10 7.60 13.78 1.05
CA LEU A 10 7.26 12.36 1.24
C LEU A 10 6.39 12.14 2.48
N PRO A 11 6.73 12.62 3.70
CA PRO A 11 5.89 12.41 4.87
C PRO A 11 4.46 12.93 4.68
N LYS A 12 4.32 14.07 4.00
CA LYS A 12 3.02 14.69 3.72
C LYS A 12 2.23 13.89 2.68
N ILE A 13 2.88 13.40 1.63
CA ILE A 13 2.26 12.57 0.59
C ILE A 13 1.77 11.25 1.19
N TYR A 14 2.61 10.55 1.94
CA TYR A 14 2.22 9.33 2.64
C TYR A 14 1.10 9.60 3.64
N GLY A 15 1.18 10.70 4.40
CA GLY A 15 0.10 11.11 5.31
C GLY A 15 -1.24 11.36 4.61
N ILE A 16 -1.23 11.96 3.42
CA ILE A 16 -2.44 12.15 2.60
C ILE A 16 -2.99 10.81 2.13
N TYR A 17 -2.15 9.89 1.65
CA TYR A 17 -2.61 8.57 1.21
C TYR A 17 -3.16 7.73 2.36
N THR A 18 -2.48 7.71 3.51
CA THR A 18 -2.97 7.04 4.72
C THR A 18 -4.26 7.66 5.21
N GLY A 19 -4.35 8.99 5.30
CA GLY A 19 -5.58 9.68 5.68
C GLY A 19 -6.74 9.41 4.72
N GLY A 20 -6.48 9.45 3.41
CA GLY A 20 -7.47 9.12 2.39
C GLY A 20 -7.96 7.68 2.49
N PHE A 21 -7.07 6.73 2.80
CA PHE A 21 -7.44 5.34 3.02
C PHE A 21 -8.28 5.16 4.29
N LEU A 22 -7.96 5.84 5.38
CA LEU A 22 -8.76 5.82 6.60
C LEU A 22 -10.17 6.38 6.37
N VAL A 23 -10.26 7.51 5.65
CA VAL A 23 -11.56 8.08 5.25
C VAL A 23 -12.34 7.09 4.38
N PHE A 24 -11.68 6.44 3.43
CA PHE A 24 -12.31 5.40 2.61
C PHE A 24 -12.87 4.25 3.46
N ILE A 25 -12.11 3.75 4.44
CA ILE A 25 -12.58 2.70 5.37
C ILE A 25 -13.82 3.17 6.14
N ILE A 26 -13.81 4.38 6.68
CA ILE A 26 -14.95 4.95 7.42
C ILE A 26 -16.17 5.05 6.51
N LEU A 27 -16.01 5.51 5.28
CA LEU A 27 -17.09 5.57 4.29
C LEU A 27 -17.65 4.19 3.97
N MET A 28 -16.80 3.17 3.84
CA MET A 28 -17.25 1.79 3.61
C MET A 28 -17.98 1.22 4.81
N ALA A 29 -17.52 1.49 6.04
CA ALA A 29 -18.20 1.08 7.27
C ALA A 29 -19.58 1.74 7.39
N VAL A 30 -19.69 3.03 7.07
CA VAL A 30 -21.00 3.72 7.03
C VAL A 30 -21.88 3.12 5.94
N ALA A 31 -21.34 2.86 4.75
CA ALA A 31 -22.10 2.24 3.65
C ALA A 31 -22.60 0.83 4.01
N GLU A 32 -21.78 0.04 4.71
CA GLU A 32 -22.16 -1.26 5.26
C GLU A 32 -23.33 -1.12 6.23
N SER A 33 -23.24 -0.18 7.18
CA SER A 33 -24.31 0.09 8.15
C SER A 33 -25.62 0.57 7.50
N ALA A 34 -25.52 1.21 6.34
CA ALA A 34 -26.66 1.64 5.52
C ALA A 34 -27.26 0.51 4.65
N GLY A 35 -26.73 -0.72 4.74
CA GLY A 35 -27.25 -1.91 4.05
C GLY A 35 -26.52 -2.28 2.76
N MET A 36 -25.34 -1.71 2.47
CA MET A 36 -24.54 -2.12 1.32
C MET A 36 -24.01 -3.54 1.49
N SER A 37 -24.17 -4.39 0.48
CA SER A 37 -23.70 -5.77 0.54
C SER A 37 -22.17 -5.89 0.62
N ALA A 38 -21.67 -6.91 1.33
CA ALA A 38 -20.25 -7.22 1.43
C ALA A 38 -19.57 -7.41 0.06
N LYS A 39 -20.29 -7.96 -0.93
CA LYS A 39 -19.78 -8.10 -2.31
C LYS A 39 -19.49 -6.75 -2.93
N THR A 40 -20.41 -5.79 -2.79
CA THR A 40 -20.26 -4.43 -3.31
C THR A 40 -19.10 -3.70 -2.63
N ILE A 41 -18.99 -3.83 -1.30
CA ILE A 41 -17.87 -3.26 -0.53
C ILE A 41 -16.54 -3.84 -1.02
N GLY A 42 -16.46 -5.16 -1.23
CA GLY A 42 -15.26 -5.81 -1.76
C GLY A 42 -14.84 -5.25 -3.13
N ILE A 43 -15.80 -4.99 -4.02
CA ILE A 43 -15.52 -4.36 -5.33
C ILE A 43 -14.95 -2.94 -5.13
N PHE A 44 -15.50 -2.15 -4.21
CA PHE A 44 -14.97 -0.82 -3.92
C PHE A 44 -13.53 -0.87 -3.39
N PHE A 45 -13.18 -1.81 -2.51
CA PHE A 45 -11.81 -1.97 -2.01
C PHE A 45 -10.82 -2.28 -3.13
N VAL A 46 -11.19 -3.17 -4.05
CA VAL A 46 -10.35 -3.48 -5.23
C VAL A 46 -10.25 -2.29 -6.17
N ALA A 47 -11.37 -1.66 -6.52
CA ALA A 47 -11.39 -0.53 -7.43
C ALA A 47 -10.59 0.66 -6.89
N PHE A 48 -10.73 0.97 -5.59
CA PHE A 48 -10.01 2.04 -4.92
C PHE A 48 -8.49 1.82 -4.96
N THR A 49 -8.03 0.63 -4.55
CA THR A 49 -6.58 0.31 -4.51
C THR A 49 -5.95 0.33 -5.91
N VAL A 50 -6.61 -0.27 -6.91
CA VAL A 50 -6.16 -0.23 -8.31
C VAL A 50 -6.10 1.20 -8.84
N SER A 51 -7.12 2.02 -8.55
CA SER A 51 -7.17 3.42 -9.00
C SER A 51 -6.03 4.25 -8.40
N ILE A 52 -5.71 4.07 -7.12
CA ILE A 52 -4.57 4.74 -6.49
C ILE A 52 -3.27 4.38 -7.19
N TYR A 53 -3.01 3.09 -7.44
CA TYR A 53 -1.78 2.69 -8.13
C TYR A 53 -1.69 3.25 -9.55
N ALA A 54 -2.80 3.26 -10.30
CA ALA A 54 -2.85 3.86 -11.62
C ALA A 54 -2.54 5.37 -11.58
N ILE A 55 -3.10 6.10 -10.61
CA ILE A 55 -2.85 7.54 -10.42
C ILE A 55 -1.38 7.78 -10.06
N ILE A 56 -0.82 7.01 -9.11
CA ILE A 56 0.60 7.13 -8.73
C ILE A 56 1.49 6.88 -9.93
N GLY A 57 1.24 5.83 -10.71
CA GLY A 57 2.00 5.51 -11.93
C GLY A 57 1.93 6.62 -12.97
N TYR A 58 0.74 7.18 -13.20
CA TYR A 58 0.56 8.30 -14.13
C TYR A 58 1.31 9.56 -13.69
N LEU A 59 1.25 9.90 -12.40
CA LEU A 59 1.93 11.07 -11.83
C LEU A 59 3.46 10.88 -11.75
N SER A 60 3.93 9.65 -11.62
CA SER A 60 5.35 9.32 -11.44
C SER A 60 6.08 8.95 -12.74
N ARG A 61 5.41 9.12 -13.90
CA ARG A 61 5.99 8.80 -15.22
C ARG A 61 7.27 9.59 -15.47
N THR A 62 8.33 8.91 -15.91
CA THR A 62 9.62 9.52 -16.25
C THR A 62 10.27 8.83 -17.44
N LEU A 63 11.05 9.57 -18.22
CA LEU A 63 11.86 9.06 -19.34
C LEU A 63 13.36 9.00 -19.00
N GLN A 64 13.74 9.42 -17.79
CA GLN A 64 15.12 9.44 -17.34
C GLN A 64 15.50 8.11 -16.68
N LEU A 65 16.60 7.50 -17.14
CA LEU A 65 17.03 6.15 -16.72
C LEU A 65 17.38 6.09 -15.22
N ASP A 66 18.05 7.11 -14.71
CA ASP A 66 18.41 7.24 -13.30
C ASP A 66 17.18 7.40 -12.39
N ALA A 67 16.18 8.16 -12.83
CA ALA A 67 14.91 8.25 -12.13
C ALA A 67 14.12 6.93 -12.19
N TYR A 68 14.17 6.22 -13.32
CA TYR A 68 13.43 4.97 -13.53
C TYR A 68 13.99 3.79 -12.73
N TYR A 69 15.32 3.60 -12.72
CA TYR A 69 15.93 2.42 -12.08
C TYR A 69 16.28 2.60 -10.61
N VAL A 70 16.65 3.81 -10.20
CA VAL A 70 17.17 4.05 -8.84
C VAL A 70 16.49 5.20 -8.12
N ALA A 71 15.40 5.75 -8.68
CA ALA A 71 14.72 6.92 -8.14
C ALA A 71 15.69 8.08 -7.84
N GLY A 72 16.72 8.26 -8.70
CA GLY A 72 17.78 9.25 -8.52
C GLY A 72 18.62 9.08 -7.24
N ARG A 73 18.50 7.95 -6.52
CA ARG A 73 19.12 7.69 -5.21
C ARG A 73 18.72 8.71 -4.13
N GLN A 74 17.53 9.30 -4.25
CA GLN A 74 17.08 10.38 -3.36
C GLN A 74 16.08 9.92 -2.29
N VAL A 75 15.64 8.66 -2.31
CA VAL A 75 14.65 8.15 -1.36
C VAL A 75 15.29 7.92 0.02
N PRO A 76 14.76 8.51 1.10
CA PRO A 76 15.30 8.31 2.44
C PRO A 76 15.17 6.86 2.91
N THR A 77 16.07 6.44 3.81
CA THR A 77 16.21 5.04 4.26
C THR A 77 14.92 4.44 4.83
N VAL A 78 14.16 5.20 5.62
CA VAL A 78 12.90 4.73 6.23
C VAL A 78 11.84 4.41 5.16
N PHE A 79 11.69 5.27 4.15
CA PHE A 79 10.72 5.05 3.07
C PHE A 79 11.12 3.87 2.18
N ASN A 80 12.42 3.72 1.91
CA ASN A 80 12.93 2.54 1.21
C ASN A 80 12.67 1.26 2.01
N GLY A 81 12.93 1.26 3.32
CA GLY A 81 12.64 0.10 4.18
C GLY A 81 11.16 -0.28 4.17
N MET A 82 10.25 0.70 4.25
CA MET A 82 8.81 0.47 4.10
C MET A 82 8.44 -0.12 2.74
N ALA A 83 9.03 0.39 1.65
CA ALA A 83 8.79 -0.14 0.31
C ALA A 83 9.28 -1.59 0.17
N THR A 84 10.47 -1.91 0.69
CA THR A 84 10.99 -3.29 0.71
C THR A 84 10.12 -4.22 1.54
N ALA A 85 9.66 -3.79 2.72
CA ALA A 85 8.76 -4.59 3.55
C ALA A 85 7.41 -4.86 2.85
N ALA A 86 6.88 -3.87 2.13
CA ALA A 86 5.65 -4.01 1.35
C ALA A 86 5.83 -4.95 0.15
N ASP A 87 6.94 -4.82 -0.59
CA ASP A 87 7.26 -5.66 -1.76
C ASP A 87 7.48 -7.13 -1.37
N TRP A 88 8.03 -7.37 -0.18
CA TRP A 88 8.23 -8.72 0.35
C TRP A 88 6.90 -9.48 0.58
N MET A 89 5.80 -8.75 0.83
CA MET A 89 4.49 -9.35 1.08
C MET A 89 3.66 -9.48 -0.21
N SER A 90 3.73 -10.65 -0.85
CA SER A 90 2.81 -11.00 -1.93
C SER A 90 1.47 -11.56 -1.39
N GLY A 91 0.41 -11.53 -2.21
CA GLY A 91 -0.87 -12.16 -1.85
C GLY A 91 -0.75 -13.68 -1.62
N ALA A 92 0.12 -14.35 -2.39
CA ALA A 92 0.41 -15.77 -2.18
C ALA A 92 1.14 -16.00 -0.85
N SER A 93 2.13 -15.16 -0.52
CA SER A 93 2.86 -15.19 0.75
C SER A 93 1.89 -15.01 1.93
N PHE A 94 0.95 -14.07 1.82
CA PHE A 94 -0.06 -13.82 2.85
C PHE A 94 -0.93 -15.05 3.13
N VAL A 95 -1.51 -15.66 2.08
CA VAL A 95 -2.37 -16.84 2.23
C VAL A 95 -1.57 -18.05 2.73
N ALA A 96 -0.37 -18.26 2.21
CA ALA A 96 0.51 -19.34 2.63
C ALA A 96 0.92 -19.22 4.11
N MET A 97 1.21 -18.00 4.58
CA MET A 97 1.50 -17.77 6.00
C MET A 97 0.27 -18.00 6.87
N ALA A 98 -0.88 -17.44 6.52
CA ALA A 98 -2.12 -17.64 7.29
C ALA A 98 -2.46 -19.14 7.42
N GLY A 99 -2.40 -19.89 6.32
CA GLY A 99 -2.61 -21.33 6.34
C GLY A 99 -1.53 -22.06 7.16
N GLY A 100 -0.26 -21.69 6.97
CA GLY A 100 0.86 -22.28 7.68
C GLY A 100 0.78 -22.11 9.20
N ILE A 101 0.37 -20.93 9.68
CA ILE A 101 0.15 -20.64 11.10
C ILE A 101 -1.04 -21.45 11.63
N TYR A 102 -2.14 -21.50 10.86
CA TYR A 102 -3.32 -22.26 11.23
C TYR A 102 -3.01 -23.75 11.44
N PHE A 103 -2.18 -24.34 10.57
CA PHE A 103 -1.86 -25.78 10.64
C PHE A 103 -0.66 -26.12 11.53
N LYS A 104 0.37 -25.28 11.60
CA LYS A 104 1.65 -25.58 12.29
C LYS A 104 1.94 -24.69 13.50
N GLY A 105 1.04 -23.78 13.83
CA GLY A 105 1.12 -22.93 15.03
C GLY A 105 2.35 -22.02 15.04
N TYR A 106 2.87 -21.77 16.23
CA TYR A 106 3.92 -20.78 16.49
C TYR A 106 5.22 -21.02 15.68
N GLY A 107 5.56 -22.26 15.33
CA GLY A 107 6.74 -22.54 14.52
C GLY A 107 6.71 -21.87 13.13
N TYR A 108 5.51 -21.59 12.60
CA TYR A 108 5.35 -20.86 11.34
C TYR A 108 5.40 -19.33 11.51
N MET A 109 5.38 -18.80 12.74
CA MET A 109 5.59 -17.37 13.01
C MET A 109 7.00 -16.90 12.66
N ALA A 110 7.99 -17.79 12.57
CA ALA A 110 9.35 -17.42 12.14
C ALA A 110 9.34 -16.76 10.74
N LEU A 111 8.40 -17.13 9.86
CA LEU A 111 8.23 -16.47 8.57
C LEU A 111 7.69 -15.04 8.68
N LEU A 112 7.09 -14.64 9.81
CA LEU A 112 6.58 -13.30 10.06
C LEU A 112 7.55 -12.42 10.84
N VAL A 113 8.23 -13.00 11.84
CA VAL A 113 9.02 -12.23 12.82
C VAL A 113 10.53 -12.26 12.50
N GLY A 114 10.98 -13.25 11.71
CA GLY A 114 12.40 -13.53 11.46
C GLY A 114 12.92 -14.64 12.36
#